data_AF-A0A6N2XN14-F1
#
_entry.id   AF-A0A6N2XN14-F1
#
_cell.length_a   1.000
_cell.length_b   1.000
_cell.length_c   1.000
_cell.angle_alpha   90.00
_cell.angle_beta   90.00
_cell.angle_gamma   90.00
#
_symmetry.space_group_name_H-M   'P 1'
#
loop_
_entity.id
_entity.type
_entity.pdbx_description
1 polymer ?
#
loop_
_entity_poly.entity_id
_entity_poly.type
_entity_poly.pdbx_seq_one_letter_code
_entity_poly.pdbx_strand_id
1 'polypeptide(L)'
;MALKKKSILLSMAFLIGCFVCACGKEDSIVDESLVKDTEDVSSTEEMLHMVNHYMDEYLQTDSLVAKAKAEKYAKIISKTVMNSGGFDSANAGQNAFFYDSAEGLITAVILVIAEFCSPYALALEQAKRKQKALEQRKKEIAQMRKACIDKDIDFLPKAQTAILQKDVEAEILFQPEEQKEEKGEERHIISVFKLIQDLLGPSEVKGKSQFKLLMERLPEEHKARWLSGAALNTSDQAMASVLSTALSRLNAFLDSEIEQLLCFETKINTEKFCRNKSAVFLIMPEEDDSKYFLISLIVQQLYREMLSIADEMGGKLPNRVMFFLDEFGTLPAIQSAEMMFSASRSRRISFVPIIQSLAQLEKNYGKEGADIIIDNCQVCIYGGFAPNSEAANVLSKTLGDRTVMTGSISQGRDKSKSLQMTGRPLMTPDELKIMPKDTFIVTRTGVKPMKTKLKLFFEWGIELNETYPMRQAVVRKVHYANKKTIEEAIAKKYGLPQNPLQQPVKRPMQEQDKPLCNISKTMKGVEKSYD
;
A
#
# COMPACT_ATOMS: atom_id res chain seq x y z
N MET A 1 4.24 30.94 -3.38
CA MET A 1 2.83 31.10 -3.80
C MET A 1 2.11 29.75 -3.93
N ALA A 2 2.78 28.69 -4.40
CA ALA A 2 2.26 27.31 -4.47
C ALA A 2 1.97 26.67 -3.08
N LEU A 3 2.81 26.89 -2.06
CA LEU A 3 2.55 26.41 -0.69
C LEU A 3 1.28 27.01 -0.04
N LYS A 4 0.89 28.23 -0.44
CA LYS A 4 -0.38 28.83 0.01
C LYS A 4 -1.60 28.16 -0.62
N LYS A 5 -1.48 27.51 -1.79
CA LYS A 5 -2.57 26.74 -2.41
C LYS A 5 -2.77 25.36 -1.76
N LYS A 6 -1.69 24.66 -1.41
CA LYS A 6 -1.76 23.35 -0.73
C LYS A 6 -2.39 23.43 0.67
N SER A 7 -2.17 24.53 1.38
CA SER A 7 -2.85 24.80 2.65
C SER A 7 -4.36 25.10 2.51
N ILE A 8 -4.82 25.56 1.33
CA ILE A 8 -6.25 25.86 1.07
C ILE A 8 -7.06 24.56 0.90
N LEU A 9 -6.50 23.57 0.18
CA LEU A 9 -7.22 22.32 -0.07
C LEU A 9 -7.25 21.40 1.14
N LEU A 10 -6.16 21.34 1.92
CA LEU A 10 -6.05 20.52 3.13
C LEU A 10 -7.07 20.91 4.22
N SER A 11 -7.35 22.21 4.35
CA SER A 11 -8.40 22.72 5.24
C SER A 11 -9.81 22.48 4.69
N MET A 12 -10.03 22.63 3.37
CA MET A 12 -11.31 22.24 2.75
C MET A 12 -11.60 20.75 2.98
N ALA A 13 -10.57 19.91 2.86
CA ALA A 13 -10.63 18.49 3.16
C ALA A 13 -11.08 18.25 4.61
N PHE A 14 -10.38 18.83 5.60
CA PHE A 14 -10.72 18.72 7.02
C PHE A 14 -12.19 19.09 7.31
N LEU A 15 -12.72 20.08 6.60
CA LEU A 15 -14.08 20.57 6.76
C LEU A 15 -15.14 19.76 6.05
N ILE A 16 -14.82 19.19 4.90
CA ILE A 16 -15.64 18.14 4.28
C ILE A 16 -15.68 16.94 5.24
N GLY A 17 -14.57 16.63 5.92
CA GLY A 17 -14.51 15.63 6.99
C GLY A 17 -15.43 15.94 8.17
N CYS A 18 -15.37 17.17 8.71
CA CYS A 18 -16.25 17.62 9.78
C CYS A 18 -17.73 17.66 9.35
N PHE A 19 -18.04 18.08 8.11
CA PHE A 19 -19.40 18.15 7.58
C PHE A 19 -19.98 16.76 7.27
N VAL A 20 -19.16 15.82 6.79
CA VAL A 20 -19.51 14.41 6.62
C VAL A 20 -19.69 13.71 7.98
N CYS A 21 -18.88 14.05 8.99
CA CYS A 21 -19.08 13.60 10.37
C CYS A 21 -20.39 14.14 10.97
N ALA A 22 -20.68 15.44 10.82
CA ALA A 22 -21.91 16.05 11.33
C ALA A 22 -23.19 15.52 10.64
N CYS A 23 -23.07 15.02 9.41
CA CYS A 23 -24.16 14.42 8.65
C CYS A 23 -24.54 12.99 9.08
N GLY A 24 -23.74 12.35 9.95
CA GLY A 24 -24.09 11.12 10.65
C GLY A 24 -24.28 11.45 12.14
N LYS A 25 -25.54 11.56 12.58
CA LYS A 25 -25.93 11.86 13.97
C LYS A 25 -24.96 11.27 15.00
N GLU A 26 -24.32 12.14 15.77
CA GLU A 26 -24.22 12.11 17.25
C GLU A 26 -23.40 13.32 17.74
N ASP A 27 -23.65 13.67 18.99
CA ASP A 27 -23.59 15.02 19.56
C ASP A 27 -22.24 15.74 19.54
N SER A 28 -22.36 17.07 19.44
CA SER A 28 -21.34 18.06 19.66
C SER A 28 -20.67 17.92 21.03
N ILE A 29 -19.35 17.73 21.04
CA ILE A 29 -18.49 18.18 22.15
C ILE A 29 -17.35 18.96 21.51
N VAL A 30 -17.46 20.28 21.63
CA VAL A 30 -16.36 21.23 21.40
C VAL A 30 -15.48 21.12 22.64
N ASP A 31 -14.29 20.54 22.51
CA ASP A 31 -13.29 20.54 23.57
C ASP A 31 -12.03 21.22 23.03
N GLU A 32 -11.88 22.50 23.40
CA GLU A 32 -10.71 23.34 23.15
C GLU A 32 -9.59 22.95 24.12
N SER A 33 -8.95 21.80 23.89
CA SER A 33 -7.60 21.57 24.38
C SER A 33 -7.08 20.26 23.80
N LEU A 34 -6.31 20.29 22.71
CA LEU A 34 -5.59 19.09 22.22
C LEU A 34 -4.60 19.44 21.10
N VAL A 35 -3.44 20.02 21.44
CA VAL A 35 -2.15 19.69 20.82
C VAL A 35 -1.05 20.00 21.84
N LYS A 36 -0.69 19.03 22.67
CA LYS A 36 0.65 18.95 23.24
C LYS A 36 1.21 17.61 22.79
N ASP A 37 2.43 17.66 22.28
CA ASP A 37 3.22 16.55 21.75
C ASP A 37 2.85 16.09 20.32
N THR A 38 3.21 16.91 19.33
CA THR A 38 3.47 16.43 17.98
C THR A 38 4.87 15.84 17.92
N GLU A 39 5.00 14.52 18.00
CA GLU A 39 6.23 13.84 17.60
C GLU A 39 6.42 14.02 16.09
N ASP A 40 7.41 14.83 15.71
CA ASP A 40 7.78 15.08 14.32
C ASP A 40 8.40 13.83 13.68
N VAL A 41 7.54 13.08 12.99
CA VAL A 41 7.93 12.00 12.10
C VAL A 41 7.98 12.55 10.68
N SER A 42 9.17 12.93 10.21
CA SER A 42 9.43 12.89 8.75
C SER A 42 9.29 11.43 8.35
N SER A 43 8.15 11.06 7.77
CA SER A 43 7.81 9.68 7.47
C SER A 43 8.68 9.14 6.35
N THR A 44 9.83 8.58 6.72
CA THR A 44 10.59 7.65 5.90
C THR A 44 9.75 6.39 5.78
N GLU A 45 8.93 6.23 4.75
CA GLU A 45 8.27 4.93 4.55
C GLU A 45 9.23 3.98 3.84
N GLU A 46 9.85 3.09 4.62
CA GLU A 46 10.50 1.93 4.05
C GLU A 46 9.42 1.07 3.38
N MET A 47 9.44 1.01 2.04
CA MET A 47 8.50 0.19 1.26
C MET A 47 8.42 -1.26 1.74
N LEU A 48 9.54 -1.80 2.21
CA LEU A 48 9.67 -3.19 2.64
C LEU A 48 9.29 -3.42 4.10
N HIS A 49 8.95 -2.38 4.87
CA HIS A 49 8.66 -2.48 6.31
C HIS A 49 7.69 -3.62 6.63
N MET A 50 6.59 -3.74 5.88
CA MET A 50 5.59 -4.78 6.16
C MET A 50 6.00 -6.17 5.70
N VAL A 51 6.82 -6.27 4.65
CA VAL A 51 7.44 -7.54 4.29
C VAL A 51 8.42 -7.97 5.37
N ASN A 52 9.27 -7.04 5.84
CA ASN A 52 10.25 -7.26 6.89
C ASN A 52 9.58 -7.68 8.20
N HIS A 53 8.54 -6.96 8.64
CA HIS A 53 7.79 -7.27 9.85
C HIS A 53 7.17 -8.68 9.83
N TYR A 54 6.42 -9.02 8.78
CA TYR A 54 5.78 -10.33 8.69
C TYR A 54 6.78 -11.46 8.43
N MET A 55 7.90 -11.18 7.75
CA MET A 55 8.97 -12.15 7.60
C MET A 55 9.68 -12.41 8.93
N ASP A 56 9.92 -11.37 9.72
CA ASP A 56 10.50 -11.48 11.06
C ASP A 56 9.56 -12.24 12.00
N GLU A 57 8.25 -11.96 11.96
CA GLU A 57 7.24 -12.73 12.69
C GLU A 57 7.28 -14.20 12.27
N TYR A 58 7.34 -14.50 10.98
CA TYR A 58 7.45 -15.88 10.47
C TYR A 58 8.75 -16.56 10.95
N LEU A 59 9.90 -15.91 10.85
CA LEU A 59 11.18 -16.49 11.30
C LEU A 59 11.19 -16.77 12.81
N GLN A 60 10.47 -15.96 13.59
CA GLN A 60 10.35 -16.14 15.04
C GLN A 60 9.31 -17.20 15.43
N THR A 61 8.14 -17.21 14.79
CA THR A 61 6.97 -17.99 15.23
C THR A 61 6.68 -19.22 14.38
N ASP A 62 7.24 -19.30 13.17
CA ASP A 62 6.90 -20.28 12.13
C ASP A 62 5.43 -20.22 11.68
N SER A 63 4.81 -19.03 11.81
CA SER A 63 3.42 -18.79 11.41
C SER A 63 3.27 -18.79 9.89
N LEU A 64 2.52 -19.77 9.36
CA LEU A 64 2.15 -19.83 7.94
C LEU A 64 1.36 -18.58 7.49
N VAL A 65 0.56 -18.01 8.39
CA VAL A 65 -0.21 -16.79 8.11
C VAL A 65 0.73 -15.60 7.91
N ALA A 66 1.74 -15.44 8.77
CA ALA A 66 2.73 -14.37 8.65
C ALA A 66 3.54 -14.52 7.36
N LYS A 67 3.95 -15.75 7.02
CA LYS A 67 4.64 -16.02 5.75
C LYS A 67 3.79 -15.65 4.53
N ALA A 68 2.53 -16.07 4.52
CA ALA A 68 1.60 -15.75 3.43
C ALA A 68 1.33 -14.23 3.31
N LYS A 69 1.27 -13.52 4.45
CA LYS A 69 1.20 -12.05 4.47
C LYS A 69 2.46 -11.44 3.84
N ALA A 70 3.66 -11.84 4.27
CA ALA A 70 4.93 -11.35 3.70
C ALA A 70 5.01 -11.57 2.17
N GLU A 71 4.66 -12.77 1.69
CA GLU A 71 4.59 -13.11 0.26
C GLU A 71 3.61 -12.20 -0.51
N LYS A 72 2.42 -11.97 0.07
CA LYS A 72 1.40 -11.10 -0.52
C LYS A 72 1.89 -9.66 -0.61
N TYR A 73 2.49 -9.11 0.44
CA TYR A 73 3.02 -7.73 0.44
C TYR A 73 4.18 -7.57 -0.54
N ALA A 74 5.11 -8.53 -0.58
CA ALA A 74 6.20 -8.52 -1.55
C ALA A 74 5.67 -8.46 -2.99
N LYS A 75 4.64 -9.25 -3.32
CA LYS A 75 4.02 -9.25 -4.65
C LYS A 75 3.35 -7.91 -4.99
N ILE A 76 2.66 -7.31 -4.03
CA ILE A 76 2.02 -6.00 -4.22
C ILE A 76 3.08 -4.93 -4.51
N ILE A 77 4.13 -4.88 -3.70
CA ILE A 77 5.23 -3.92 -3.88
C ILE A 77 5.85 -4.08 -5.26
N SER A 78 6.16 -5.32 -5.67
CA SER A 78 6.67 -5.59 -7.02
C SER A 78 5.75 -5.09 -8.12
N LYS A 79 4.43 -5.34 -7.99
CA LYS A 79 3.46 -4.88 -8.98
C LYS A 79 3.37 -3.35 -9.03
N THR A 80 3.39 -2.68 -7.87
CA THR A 80 3.42 -1.22 -7.79
C THR A 80 4.70 -0.64 -8.40
N VAL A 81 5.86 -1.27 -8.15
CA VAL A 81 7.14 -0.90 -8.76
C VAL A 81 7.09 -1.09 -10.28
N MET A 82 6.52 -2.19 -10.78
CA MET A 82 6.42 -2.43 -12.23
C MET A 82 5.48 -1.45 -12.93
N ASN A 83 4.45 -0.99 -12.24
CA ASN A 83 3.50 0.02 -12.73
C ASN A 83 3.97 1.47 -12.47
N SER A 84 5.11 1.67 -11.81
CA SER A 84 5.68 3.00 -11.61
C SER A 84 5.98 3.66 -12.97
N GLY A 85 5.51 4.89 -13.15
CA GLY A 85 5.59 5.63 -14.42
C GLY A 85 4.33 5.60 -15.28
N GLY A 86 3.16 5.23 -14.75
CA GLY A 86 1.87 5.39 -15.44
C GLY A 86 1.64 4.42 -16.61
N PHE A 87 2.41 3.33 -16.67
CA PHE A 87 2.27 2.29 -17.68
C PHE A 87 1.45 1.14 -17.13
N ASP A 88 0.33 0.84 -17.79
CA ASP A 88 -0.55 -0.26 -17.41
C ASP A 88 -0.10 -1.54 -18.13
N SER A 89 0.33 -2.55 -17.36
CA SER A 89 0.81 -3.82 -17.92
C SER A 89 -0.25 -4.54 -18.76
N ALA A 90 -1.53 -4.26 -18.51
CA ALA A 90 -2.67 -4.74 -19.31
C ALA A 90 -2.61 -4.32 -20.79
N ASN A 91 -1.91 -3.23 -21.11
CA ASN A 91 -1.74 -2.73 -22.48
C ASN A 91 -0.38 -3.10 -23.10
N ALA A 92 0.41 -3.95 -22.45
CA ALA A 92 1.77 -4.27 -22.89
C ALA A 92 1.85 -5.21 -24.12
N GLY A 93 0.73 -5.79 -24.56
CA GLY A 93 0.68 -6.68 -25.73
C GLY A 93 1.71 -7.80 -25.65
N GLN A 94 2.58 -7.92 -26.67
CA GLN A 94 3.65 -8.92 -26.72
C GLN A 94 4.72 -8.75 -25.61
N ASN A 95 4.83 -7.57 -25.01
CA ASN A 95 5.79 -7.32 -23.94
C ASN A 95 5.27 -7.74 -22.56
N ALA A 96 3.99 -8.11 -22.41
CA ALA A 96 3.39 -8.49 -21.13
C ALA A 96 4.19 -9.60 -20.42
N PHE A 97 4.71 -10.56 -21.17
CA PHE A 97 5.57 -11.62 -20.65
C PHE A 97 6.79 -11.10 -19.87
N PHE A 98 7.46 -10.06 -20.37
CA PHE A 98 8.64 -9.49 -19.71
C PHE A 98 8.26 -8.73 -18.43
N TYR A 99 7.10 -8.05 -18.44
CA TYR A 99 6.59 -7.36 -17.26
C TYR A 99 6.18 -8.34 -16.15
N ASP A 100 5.43 -9.39 -16.48
CA ASP A 100 5.01 -10.40 -15.51
C ASP A 100 6.21 -11.18 -14.96
N SER A 101 7.19 -11.49 -15.82
CA SER A 101 8.44 -12.13 -15.41
C SER A 101 9.27 -11.21 -14.51
N ALA A 102 9.30 -9.90 -14.77
CA ALA A 102 9.98 -8.92 -13.95
C ALA A 102 9.29 -8.73 -12.59
N GLU A 103 7.95 -8.71 -12.53
CA GLU A 103 7.18 -8.70 -11.26
C GLU A 103 7.56 -9.91 -10.39
N GLY A 104 7.55 -11.12 -10.97
CA GLY A 104 7.92 -12.35 -10.28
C GLY A 104 9.37 -12.34 -9.79
N LEU A 105 10.28 -11.79 -10.61
CA LEU A 105 11.69 -11.63 -10.28
C LEU A 105 11.91 -10.67 -9.10
N ILE A 106 11.34 -9.46 -9.16
CA ILE A 106 11.44 -8.47 -8.06
C ILE A 106 10.88 -9.07 -6.77
N THR A 107 9.74 -9.78 -6.85
CA THR A 107 9.14 -10.43 -5.69
C THR A 107 10.07 -11.48 -5.08
N ALA A 108 10.73 -12.29 -5.90
CA ALA A 108 11.69 -13.28 -5.44
C ALA A 108 12.89 -12.64 -4.73
N VAL A 109 13.42 -11.55 -5.28
CA VAL A 109 14.56 -10.82 -4.70
C VAL A 109 14.17 -10.14 -3.38
N ILE A 110 12.99 -9.53 -3.31
CA ILE A 110 12.44 -8.96 -2.07
C ILE A 110 12.38 -10.02 -0.96
N LEU A 111 11.83 -11.20 -1.26
CA LEU A 111 11.72 -12.29 -0.28
C LEU A 111 13.09 -12.80 0.17
N VAL A 112 14.05 -12.93 -0.74
CA VAL A 112 15.43 -13.33 -0.41
C VAL A 112 16.08 -12.30 0.52
N ILE A 113 15.96 -11.01 0.23
CA ILE A 113 16.50 -9.96 1.11
C ILE A 113 15.82 -10.00 2.47
N ALA A 114 14.48 -10.02 2.50
CA ALA A 114 13.71 -10.03 3.75
C ALA A 114 14.04 -11.23 4.63
N GLU A 115 14.24 -12.41 4.04
CA GLU A 115 14.50 -13.66 4.78
C GLU A 115 15.95 -13.82 5.21
N PHE A 116 16.92 -13.51 4.34
CA PHE A 116 18.34 -13.80 4.59
C PHE A 116 19.14 -12.62 5.15
N CYS A 117 18.63 -11.39 5.03
CA CYS A 117 19.20 -10.21 5.69
C CYS A 117 18.48 -9.88 7.01
N SER A 118 17.50 -10.68 7.42
CA SER A 118 16.83 -10.52 8.72
C SER A 118 17.82 -10.75 9.87
N PRO A 119 17.73 -9.96 10.97
CA PRO A 119 18.47 -10.27 12.20
C PRO A 119 18.07 -11.64 12.77
N TYR A 120 16.91 -12.18 12.37
CA TYR A 120 16.42 -13.51 12.70
C TYR A 120 16.76 -14.56 11.62
N ALA A 121 17.73 -14.33 10.73
CA ALA A 121 18.10 -15.31 9.71
C ALA A 121 19.08 -16.40 10.20
N LEU A 122 19.86 -16.14 11.27
CA LEU A 122 21.06 -16.94 11.62
C LEU A 122 21.07 -17.50 13.06
N ALA A 123 21.34 -18.82 13.13
CA ALA A 123 21.05 -19.76 14.22
C ALA A 123 22.01 -19.77 15.42
N LEU A 124 21.43 -19.77 16.64
CA LEU A 124 21.67 -20.62 17.84
C LEU A 124 21.02 -19.96 19.08
N GLU A 125 21.10 -18.64 19.18
CA GLU A 125 20.31 -17.83 20.13
C GLU A 125 18.82 -17.84 19.80
N GLN A 126 18.46 -18.05 18.55
CA GLN A 126 17.07 -18.17 18.09
C GLN A 126 16.31 -19.30 18.77
N ALA A 127 16.88 -20.50 18.90
CA ALA A 127 16.21 -21.60 19.59
C ALA A 127 15.94 -21.23 21.07
N LYS A 128 16.93 -20.61 21.72
CA LYS A 128 16.82 -20.16 23.13
C LYS A 128 15.80 -19.02 23.30
N ARG A 129 15.79 -18.04 22.40
CA ARG A 129 14.82 -16.92 22.39
C ARG A 129 13.41 -17.39 22.01
N LYS A 130 13.28 -18.29 21.02
CA LYS A 130 12.03 -18.95 20.59
C LYS A 130 11.44 -19.78 21.74
N GLN A 131 12.27 -20.51 22.48
CA GLN A 131 11.86 -21.26 23.66
C GLN A 131 11.45 -20.33 24.83
N LYS A 132 12.18 -19.23 25.05
CA LYS A 132 11.85 -18.21 26.06
C LYS A 132 10.55 -17.46 25.74
N ALA A 133 10.32 -17.08 24.48
CA ALA A 133 9.09 -16.42 24.03
C ALA A 133 7.89 -17.37 24.05
N LEU A 134 8.07 -18.64 23.64
CA LEU A 134 7.04 -19.67 23.75
C LEU A 134 6.68 -19.97 25.21
N GLU A 135 7.67 -20.01 26.12
CA GLU A 135 7.43 -20.14 27.56
C GLU A 135 6.71 -18.93 28.14
N GLN A 136 7.07 -17.71 27.73
CA GLN A 136 6.42 -16.48 28.18
C GLN A 136 4.96 -16.42 27.71
N ARG A 137 4.71 -16.77 26.44
CA ARG A 137 3.35 -16.83 25.89
C ARG A 137 2.52 -17.97 26.51
N LYS A 138 3.14 -19.12 26.84
CA LYS A 138 2.49 -20.18 27.63
C LYS A 138 2.15 -19.70 29.05
N LYS A 139 3.03 -18.91 29.69
CA LYS A 139 2.77 -18.30 31.00
C LYS A 139 1.64 -17.28 30.96
N GLU A 140 1.61 -16.42 29.94
CA GLU A 140 0.52 -15.46 29.72
C GLU A 140 -0.81 -16.16 29.46
N ILE A 141 -0.84 -17.20 28.60
CA ILE A 141 -2.03 -18.01 28.36
C ILE A 141 -2.46 -18.75 29.63
N ALA A 142 -1.51 -19.25 30.44
CA ALA A 142 -1.82 -19.89 31.73
C ALA A 142 -2.35 -18.89 32.76
N GLN A 143 -1.81 -17.66 32.80
CA GLN A 143 -2.31 -16.57 33.64
C GLN A 143 -3.71 -16.13 33.19
N MET A 144 -3.94 -15.99 31.88
CA MET A 144 -5.25 -15.71 31.30
C MET A 144 -6.25 -16.81 31.64
N ARG A 145 -5.87 -18.10 31.47
CA ARG A 145 -6.70 -19.24 31.85
C ARG A 145 -7.00 -19.27 33.35
N LYS A 146 -6.02 -18.99 34.19
CA LYS A 146 -6.20 -18.93 35.65
C LYS A 146 -7.08 -17.76 36.06
N ALA A 147 -6.92 -16.59 35.43
CA ALA A 147 -7.80 -15.44 35.63
C ALA A 147 -9.25 -15.70 35.16
N CYS A 148 -9.44 -16.53 34.13
CA CYS A 148 -10.75 -16.99 33.68
C CYS A 148 -11.35 -18.10 34.56
N ILE A 149 -10.55 -18.86 35.30
CA ILE A 149 -11.03 -19.90 36.23
C ILE A 149 -11.33 -19.30 37.61
N ASP A 150 -10.51 -18.36 38.08
CA ASP A 150 -10.65 -17.71 39.39
C ASP A 150 -11.74 -16.62 39.38
N LYS A 151 -12.15 -16.14 38.20
CA LYS A 151 -13.31 -15.27 38.02
C LYS A 151 -14.32 -16.01 37.15
N ASP A 152 -15.37 -16.53 37.79
CA ASP A 152 -16.55 -17.09 37.13
C ASP A 152 -17.25 -15.99 36.29
N ILE A 153 -16.78 -15.75 35.06
CA ILE A 153 -17.20 -14.61 34.22
C ILE A 153 -18.13 -15.10 33.10
N ASP A 154 -19.38 -14.69 33.28
CA ASP A 154 -20.47 -14.65 32.31
C ASP A 154 -20.04 -13.98 30.97
N PHE A 155 -20.41 -14.61 29.85
CA PHE A 155 -20.00 -14.27 28.48
C PHE A 155 -20.68 -13.02 27.87
N LEU A 156 -20.97 -11.98 28.65
CA LEU A 156 -21.58 -10.73 28.13
C LEU A 156 -20.95 -9.46 28.74
N PRO A 157 -20.70 -8.42 27.93
CA PRO A 157 -20.04 -7.21 28.40
C PRO A 157 -20.99 -6.39 29.29
N LYS A 158 -20.76 -6.41 30.60
CA LYS A 158 -21.32 -5.40 31.49
C LYS A 158 -20.40 -4.18 31.47
N ALA A 159 -20.94 -3.08 30.95
CA ALA A 159 -20.33 -1.77 31.03
C ALA A 159 -20.09 -1.40 32.50
N GLN A 160 -18.85 -1.06 32.84
CA GLN A 160 -18.60 -0.25 34.03
C GLN A 160 -17.41 0.68 33.82
N THR A 161 -17.76 1.95 33.96
CA THR A 161 -16.99 3.17 34.04
C THR A 161 -16.01 3.12 35.21
N ALA A 162 -14.72 3.31 34.92
CA ALA A 162 -13.74 3.86 35.86
C ALA A 162 -12.50 4.29 35.09
N ILE A 163 -12.37 5.59 34.80
CA ILE A 163 -11.07 6.19 34.50
C ILE A 163 -10.63 6.88 35.79
N LEU A 164 -9.75 6.20 36.52
CA LEU A 164 -8.87 6.80 37.50
C LEU A 164 -7.95 7.78 36.74
N GLN A 165 -7.89 9.02 37.20
CA GLN A 165 -6.77 9.91 36.91
C GLN A 165 -5.49 9.16 37.29
N LYS A 166 -4.69 8.81 36.28
CA LYS A 166 -3.28 8.51 36.47
C LYS A 166 -2.51 9.68 35.90
N ASP A 167 -1.74 10.29 36.79
CA ASP A 167 -0.75 11.30 36.46
C ASP A 167 0.12 10.79 35.29
N VAL A 168 0.28 11.64 34.28
CA VAL A 168 1.17 11.39 33.16
C VAL A 168 2.59 11.59 33.67
N GLU A 169 3.28 10.51 34.02
CA GLU A 169 4.73 10.54 34.20
C GLU A 169 5.37 10.71 32.82
N ALA A 170 6.02 11.87 32.63
CA ALA A 170 6.83 12.12 31.46
C ALA A 170 8.10 11.27 31.53
N GLU A 171 8.24 10.30 30.64
CA GLU A 171 9.47 9.53 30.46
C GLU A 171 10.28 10.14 29.31
N ILE A 172 11.49 10.61 29.61
CA ILE A 172 12.42 11.14 28.61
C ILE A 172 13.02 9.94 27.87
N LEU A 173 12.47 9.61 26.70
CA LEU A 173 12.92 8.49 25.84
C LEU A 173 14.21 8.76 25.04
N PHE A 174 14.84 9.92 25.23
CA PHE A 174 16.09 10.26 24.54
C PHE A 174 17.14 10.73 25.54
N GLN A 175 17.88 9.77 26.09
CA GLN A 175 19.27 10.01 26.43
C GLN A 175 20.08 9.92 25.13
N PRO A 176 21.06 10.80 24.88
CA PRO A 176 22.01 10.60 23.81
C PRO A 176 22.84 9.36 24.18
N GLU A 177 22.36 8.18 23.78
CA GLU A 177 23.18 6.98 23.87
C GLU A 177 24.39 7.19 22.96
N GLU A 178 25.57 6.90 23.50
CA GLU A 178 26.83 6.90 22.78
C GLU A 178 26.65 6.18 21.45
N GLN A 179 27.12 6.80 20.36
CA GLN A 179 27.10 6.23 19.02
C GLN A 179 27.83 4.87 19.01
N LYS A 180 27.08 3.79 19.26
CA LYS A 180 27.46 2.46 18.83
C LYS A 180 27.26 2.44 17.32
N GLU A 181 28.28 1.98 16.59
CA GLU A 181 28.16 1.65 15.16
C GLU A 181 27.13 0.53 15.00
N GLU A 182 25.83 0.87 15.03
CA GLU A 182 24.77 -0.05 14.67
C GLU A 182 24.86 -0.31 13.17
N LYS A 183 24.83 -1.60 12.81
CA LYS A 183 24.78 -2.05 11.44
C LYS A 183 23.46 -1.56 10.85
N GLY A 184 23.50 -0.56 9.97
CA GLY A 184 22.29 0.06 9.41
C GLY A 184 21.41 -0.95 8.69
N GLU A 185 20.11 -0.67 8.60
CA GLU A 185 19.15 -1.58 7.97
C GLU A 185 19.47 -1.77 6.47
N GLU A 186 19.68 -3.02 6.07
CA GLU A 186 20.01 -3.41 4.70
C GLU A 186 18.77 -3.86 3.90
N ARG A 187 17.58 -3.92 4.52
CA ARG A 187 16.37 -4.59 4.00
C ARG A 187 15.38 -3.67 3.27
N HIS A 188 15.89 -2.71 2.51
CA HIS A 188 15.09 -1.73 1.78
C HIS A 188 15.12 -1.94 0.25
N ILE A 189 14.27 -1.22 -0.49
CA ILE A 189 14.12 -1.40 -1.96
C ILE A 189 15.44 -1.17 -2.71
N ILE A 190 16.32 -0.30 -2.20
CA ILE A 190 17.57 0.02 -2.88
C ILE A 190 18.56 -1.15 -2.83
N SER A 191 18.47 -2.00 -1.79
CA SER A 191 19.18 -3.27 -1.76
C SER A 191 18.65 -4.25 -2.79
N VAL A 192 17.35 -4.22 -3.09
CA VAL A 192 16.74 -5.01 -4.19
C VAL A 192 17.32 -4.54 -5.53
N PHE A 193 17.37 -3.23 -5.77
CA PHE A 193 17.99 -2.66 -6.97
C PHE A 193 19.45 -3.11 -7.12
N LYS A 194 20.26 -2.90 -6.07
CA LYS A 194 21.68 -3.24 -6.08
C LYS A 194 21.89 -4.74 -6.33
N LEU A 195 21.08 -5.59 -5.69
CA LEU A 195 21.17 -7.04 -5.88
C LEU A 195 20.78 -7.44 -7.30
N ILE A 196 19.73 -6.87 -7.88
CA ILE A 196 19.37 -7.13 -9.29
C ILE A 196 20.49 -6.66 -10.24
N GLN A 197 21.12 -5.52 -9.96
CA GLN A 197 22.26 -5.01 -10.72
C GLN A 197 23.46 -5.96 -10.65
N ASP A 198 23.80 -6.45 -9.46
CA ASP A 198 24.85 -7.45 -9.27
C ASP A 198 24.53 -8.75 -10.05
N LEU A 199 23.28 -9.19 -10.02
CA LEU A 199 22.82 -10.43 -10.68
C LEU A 199 22.73 -10.33 -12.21
N LEU A 200 22.71 -9.12 -12.78
CA LEU A 200 22.84 -8.88 -14.22
C LEU A 200 24.29 -9.05 -14.71
N GLY A 201 25.28 -9.00 -13.80
CA GLY A 201 26.69 -9.12 -14.14
C GLY A 201 27.07 -10.46 -14.80
N PRO A 202 28.24 -10.52 -15.47
CA PRO A 202 28.70 -11.73 -16.15
C PRO A 202 28.91 -12.88 -15.16
N SER A 203 28.45 -14.07 -15.52
CA SER A 203 28.59 -15.27 -14.68
C SER A 203 29.91 -15.99 -14.94
N GLU A 204 30.50 -16.56 -13.90
CA GLU A 204 31.69 -17.43 -14.01
C GLU A 204 31.34 -18.80 -14.64
N VAL A 205 30.08 -19.21 -14.58
CA VAL A 205 29.59 -20.49 -15.11
C VAL A 205 28.98 -20.28 -16.50
N LYS A 206 29.54 -20.96 -17.51
CA LYS A 206 29.03 -20.89 -18.90
C LYS A 206 27.57 -21.35 -18.99
N GLY A 207 26.72 -20.54 -19.60
CA GLY A 207 25.31 -20.85 -19.88
C GLY A 207 24.37 -20.77 -18.67
N LYS A 208 24.79 -20.10 -17.58
CA LYS A 208 23.92 -19.79 -16.44
C LYS A 208 24.12 -18.34 -16.02
N SER A 209 23.04 -17.56 -15.96
CA SER A 209 23.06 -16.24 -15.34
C SER A 209 23.37 -16.33 -13.83
N GLN A 210 23.87 -15.23 -13.25
CA GLN A 210 24.08 -15.17 -11.80
C GLN A 210 22.76 -15.28 -11.02
N PHE A 211 21.66 -14.73 -11.56
CA PHE A 211 20.32 -14.90 -11.00
C PHE A 211 19.93 -16.38 -10.88
N LYS A 212 20.16 -17.16 -11.94
CA LYS A 212 19.87 -18.60 -11.94
C LYS A 212 20.73 -19.34 -10.93
N LEU A 213 22.02 -18.99 -10.82
CA LEU A 213 22.91 -19.57 -9.81
C LEU A 213 22.45 -19.27 -8.37
N LEU A 214 21.98 -18.05 -8.09
CA LEU A 214 21.45 -17.70 -6.77
C LEU A 214 20.19 -18.52 -6.45
N MET A 215 19.26 -18.60 -7.40
CA MET A 215 18.01 -19.36 -7.24
C MET A 215 18.24 -20.87 -7.12
N GLU A 216 19.27 -21.43 -7.78
CA GLU A 216 19.65 -22.83 -7.65
C GLU A 216 20.19 -23.18 -6.26
N ARG A 217 20.70 -22.21 -5.49
CA ARG A 217 21.11 -22.42 -4.08
C ARG A 217 19.93 -22.49 -3.13
N LEU A 218 18.74 -22.06 -3.54
CA LEU A 218 17.52 -22.23 -2.76
C LEU A 218 16.91 -23.61 -3.02
N PRO A 219 16.26 -24.25 -2.02
CA PRO A 219 15.52 -25.49 -2.22
C PRO A 219 14.48 -25.37 -3.33
N GLU A 220 14.17 -26.48 -4.01
CA GLU A 220 13.17 -26.49 -5.09
C GLU A 220 11.79 -26.03 -4.64
N GLU A 221 11.43 -26.27 -3.37
CA GLU A 221 10.16 -25.86 -2.78
C GLU A 221 10.13 -24.39 -2.31
N HIS A 222 11.25 -23.67 -2.44
CA HIS A 222 11.34 -22.29 -2.00
C HIS A 222 10.49 -21.37 -2.89
N LYS A 223 9.59 -20.59 -2.29
CA LYS A 223 8.63 -19.72 -3.01
C LYS A 223 9.29 -18.70 -3.93
N ALA A 224 10.46 -18.17 -3.56
CA ALA A 224 11.24 -17.30 -4.44
C ALA A 224 11.61 -17.96 -5.80
N ARG A 225 11.92 -19.28 -5.83
CA ARG A 225 12.12 -20.00 -7.11
C ARG A 225 10.84 -20.09 -7.92
N TRP A 226 9.70 -20.36 -7.28
CA TRP A 226 8.43 -20.50 -7.98
C TRP A 226 7.95 -19.17 -8.57
N LEU A 227 8.07 -18.08 -7.82
CA LEU A 227 7.68 -16.74 -8.24
C LEU A 227 8.54 -16.22 -9.39
N SER A 228 9.83 -16.56 -9.40
CA SER A 228 10.76 -16.25 -10.50
C SER A 228 10.78 -17.32 -11.61
N GLY A 229 9.90 -18.32 -11.56
CA GLY A 229 9.93 -19.49 -12.45
C GLY A 229 9.81 -19.14 -13.94
N ALA A 230 8.99 -18.14 -14.28
CA ALA A 230 8.87 -17.65 -15.66
C ALA A 230 10.21 -17.12 -16.18
N ALA A 231 10.95 -16.37 -15.37
CA ALA A 231 12.28 -15.88 -15.73
C ALA A 231 13.31 -17.03 -15.79
N LEU A 232 13.31 -17.94 -14.82
CA LEU A 232 14.29 -19.04 -14.70
C LEU A 232 14.27 -20.03 -15.89
N ASN A 233 13.12 -20.19 -16.53
CA ASN A 233 12.92 -21.11 -17.65
C ASN A 233 13.16 -20.47 -19.02
N THR A 234 13.55 -19.19 -19.08
CA THR A 234 13.87 -18.49 -20.34
C THR A 234 15.34 -18.64 -20.73
N SER A 235 15.67 -18.25 -21.96
CA SER A 235 17.07 -18.17 -22.41
C SER A 235 17.84 -17.08 -21.65
N ASP A 236 19.17 -17.18 -21.60
CA ASP A 236 20.01 -16.19 -20.92
C ASP A 236 19.78 -14.76 -21.45
N GLN A 237 19.55 -14.60 -22.76
CA GLN A 237 19.22 -13.30 -23.37
C GLN A 237 17.86 -12.78 -22.92
N ALA A 238 16.84 -13.64 -22.90
CA ALA A 238 15.51 -13.25 -22.44
C ALA A 238 15.52 -12.90 -20.94
N MET A 239 16.28 -13.63 -20.13
CA MET A 239 16.46 -13.32 -18.71
C MET A 239 17.17 -11.98 -18.50
N ALA A 240 18.21 -11.66 -19.29
CA ALA A 240 18.85 -10.35 -19.26
C ALA A 240 17.87 -9.22 -19.61
N SER A 241 16.97 -9.44 -20.58
CA SER A 241 15.89 -8.50 -20.90
C SER A 241 14.90 -8.32 -19.75
N VAL A 242 14.52 -9.40 -19.05
CA VAL A 242 13.65 -9.33 -17.85
C VAL A 242 14.32 -8.53 -16.73
N LEU A 243 15.58 -8.84 -16.40
CA LEU A 243 16.37 -8.12 -15.39
C LEU A 243 16.52 -6.63 -15.74
N SER A 244 16.78 -6.33 -17.02
CA SER A 244 16.88 -4.94 -17.51
C SER A 244 15.54 -4.19 -17.39
N THR A 245 14.43 -4.89 -17.64
CA THR A 245 13.08 -4.32 -17.48
C THR A 245 12.80 -3.99 -16.01
N ALA A 246 13.16 -4.87 -15.09
CA ALA A 246 13.04 -4.63 -13.65
C ALA A 246 13.92 -3.44 -13.18
N LEU A 247 15.19 -3.39 -13.61
CA LEU A 247 16.11 -2.28 -13.26
C LEU A 247 15.62 -0.94 -13.78
N SER A 248 15.12 -0.89 -15.01
CA SER A 248 14.60 0.35 -15.61
C SER A 248 13.50 0.98 -14.75
N ARG A 249 12.64 0.16 -14.14
CA ARG A 249 11.58 0.64 -13.22
C ARG A 249 12.13 1.04 -11.86
N LEU A 250 13.09 0.29 -11.34
CA LEU A 250 13.73 0.61 -10.06
C LEU A 250 14.64 1.86 -10.12
N ASN A 251 15.05 2.31 -11.31
CA ASN A 251 15.79 3.57 -11.47
C ASN A 251 15.04 4.79 -10.94
N ALA A 252 13.70 4.76 -10.92
CA ALA A 252 12.89 5.85 -10.36
C ALA A 252 13.13 6.08 -8.85
N PHE A 253 13.77 5.13 -8.16
CA PHE A 253 14.00 5.16 -6.72
C PHE A 253 15.45 5.51 -6.33
N LEU A 254 16.32 5.78 -7.30
CA LEU A 254 17.77 6.00 -7.09
C LEU A 254 18.16 7.46 -6.86
N ASP A 255 17.20 8.38 -6.82
CA ASP A 255 17.49 9.75 -6.42
C ASP A 255 18.00 9.78 -4.97
N SER A 256 19.05 10.55 -4.70
CA SER A 256 19.68 10.59 -3.37
C SER A 256 18.71 11.05 -2.29
N GLU A 257 17.74 11.91 -2.62
CA GLU A 257 16.68 12.29 -1.68
C GLU A 257 15.73 11.13 -1.37
N ILE A 258 15.33 10.39 -2.41
CA ILE A 258 14.44 9.23 -2.29
C ILE A 258 15.15 8.10 -1.54
N GLU A 259 16.45 7.91 -1.77
CA GLU A 259 17.26 6.95 -1.03
C GLU A 259 17.27 7.23 0.47
N GLN A 260 17.45 8.50 0.86
CA GLN A 260 17.36 8.89 2.26
C GLN A 260 15.94 8.74 2.83
N LEU A 261 14.90 8.71 1.99
CA LEU A 261 13.54 8.47 2.42
C LEU A 261 13.23 6.97 2.64
N LEU A 262 13.77 6.12 1.78
CA LEU A 262 13.39 4.70 1.68
C LEU A 262 14.28 3.75 2.46
N CYS A 263 15.52 4.15 2.80
CA CYS A 263 16.51 3.28 3.43
C CYS A 263 16.54 3.32 4.96
N PHE A 264 15.69 4.14 5.59
CA PHE A 264 15.65 4.26 7.05
C PHE A 264 14.28 3.89 7.57
N GLU A 265 14.25 3.29 8.77
CA GLU A 265 13.04 2.77 9.40
C GLU A 265 11.88 3.77 9.40
N THR A 266 10.69 3.22 9.14
CA THR A 266 9.44 3.96 9.22
C THR A 266 9.10 4.27 10.67
N LYS A 267 9.17 5.55 11.02
CA LYS A 267 8.72 6.01 12.34
C LYS A 267 7.19 6.08 12.46
N ILE A 268 6.43 5.97 11.36
CA ILE A 268 4.97 5.87 11.43
C ILE A 268 4.61 4.47 11.92
N ASN A 269 4.12 4.38 13.15
CA ASN A 269 3.44 3.18 13.64
C ASN A 269 1.94 3.33 13.37
N THR A 270 1.44 2.58 12.38
CA THR A 270 0.03 2.66 11.96
C THR A 270 -0.92 2.20 13.08
N GLU A 271 -0.51 1.27 13.94
CA GLU A 271 -1.33 0.86 15.09
C GLU A 271 -1.50 2.00 16.10
N LYS A 272 -0.42 2.72 16.46
CA LYS A 272 -0.46 3.91 17.32
C LYS A 272 -1.32 4.99 16.68
N PHE A 273 -1.16 5.21 15.37
CA PHE A 273 -1.95 6.16 14.59
C PHE A 273 -3.45 5.84 14.60
N CYS A 274 -3.82 4.56 14.46
CA CYS A 274 -5.23 4.15 14.50
C CYS A 274 -5.86 4.24 15.89
N ARG A 275 -5.07 4.17 16.97
CA ARG A 275 -5.55 4.21 18.36
C ARG A 275 -5.59 5.61 18.96
N ASN A 276 -4.69 6.50 18.54
CA ASN A 276 -4.58 7.86 19.08
C ASN A 276 -5.11 8.91 18.08
N LYS A 277 -5.39 10.13 18.57
CA LYS A 277 -5.71 11.26 17.68
C LYS A 277 -4.40 11.74 17.06
N SER A 278 -4.25 11.56 15.75
CA SER A 278 -3.03 11.90 15.03
C SER A 278 -3.33 12.37 13.62
N ALA A 279 -2.45 13.17 13.04
CA ALA A 279 -2.53 13.63 11.65
C ALA A 279 -1.19 13.40 10.97
N VAL A 280 -1.24 12.90 9.72
CA VAL A 280 -0.05 12.67 8.88
C VAL A 280 -0.16 13.57 7.66
N PHE A 281 0.89 14.34 7.40
CA PHE A 281 0.95 15.24 6.26
C PHE A 281 2.01 14.76 5.27
N LEU A 282 1.57 14.39 4.07
CA LEU A 282 2.45 14.02 2.97
C LEU A 282 2.69 15.27 2.12
N ILE A 283 3.84 15.90 2.31
CA ILE A 283 4.19 17.14 1.62
C ILE A 283 5.19 16.80 0.52
N MET A 284 4.83 17.11 -0.73
CA MET A 284 5.76 17.00 -1.85
C MET A 284 5.86 18.30 -2.66
N PRO A 285 7.03 18.60 -3.24
CA PRO A 285 7.18 19.66 -4.21
C PRO A 285 6.33 19.38 -5.46
N GLU A 286 5.74 20.43 -6.05
CA GLU A 286 4.89 20.33 -7.26
C GLU A 286 5.72 20.24 -8.55
N GLU A 287 7.02 20.50 -8.47
CA GLU A 287 7.90 20.64 -9.64
C GLU A 287 8.40 19.29 -10.19
N ASP A 288 8.21 18.20 -9.45
CA ASP A 288 8.80 16.89 -9.77
C ASP A 288 7.78 15.75 -9.70
N ASP A 289 7.14 15.49 -10.83
CA ASP A 289 6.18 14.38 -11.02
C ASP A 289 6.82 13.01 -10.80
N SER A 290 8.17 12.89 -10.89
CA SER A 290 8.86 11.61 -10.74
C SER A 290 8.67 11.01 -9.35
N LYS A 291 8.36 11.84 -8.34
CA LYS A 291 8.17 11.42 -6.94
C LYS A 291 6.73 11.03 -6.62
N TYR A 292 5.76 11.29 -7.52
CA TYR A 292 4.32 11.17 -7.20
C TYR A 292 3.88 9.73 -6.93
N PHE A 293 4.59 8.75 -7.49
CA PHE A 293 4.32 7.34 -7.21
C PHE A 293 4.54 6.98 -5.73
N LEU A 294 5.42 7.69 -5.01
CA LEU A 294 5.67 7.45 -3.59
C LEU A 294 4.41 7.70 -2.78
N ILE A 295 3.65 8.76 -3.08
CA ILE A 295 2.38 9.05 -2.40
C ILE A 295 1.39 7.91 -2.63
N SER A 296 1.21 7.48 -3.88
CA SER A 296 0.30 6.38 -4.22
C SER A 296 0.66 5.10 -3.47
N LEU A 297 1.97 4.82 -3.33
CA LEU A 297 2.47 3.68 -2.58
C LEU A 297 2.21 3.82 -1.09
N ILE A 298 2.56 4.96 -0.50
CA ILE A 298 2.37 5.27 0.93
C ILE A 298 0.90 5.10 1.32
N VAL A 299 0.00 5.72 0.56
CA VAL A 299 -1.45 5.63 0.78
C VAL A 299 -1.92 4.19 0.69
N GLN A 300 -1.44 3.44 -0.30
CA GLN A 300 -1.78 2.02 -0.46
C GLN A 300 -1.29 1.17 0.71
N GLN A 301 -0.08 1.44 1.20
CA GLN A 301 0.55 0.70 2.28
C GLN A 301 -0.17 0.95 3.62
N LEU A 302 -0.38 2.23 3.96
CA LEU A 302 -1.14 2.65 5.13
C LEU A 302 -2.56 2.07 5.12
N TYR A 303 -3.26 2.16 3.99
CA TYR A 303 -4.60 1.58 3.86
C TYR A 303 -4.61 0.08 4.16
N ARG A 304 -3.66 -0.69 3.60
CA ARG A 304 -3.60 -2.15 3.81
C ARG A 304 -3.25 -2.53 5.24
N GLU A 305 -2.36 -1.79 5.88
CA GLU A 305 -2.01 -2.03 7.28
C GLU A 305 -3.22 -1.75 8.18
N MET A 306 -3.94 -0.66 7.92
CA MET A 306 -5.22 -0.37 8.58
C MET A 306 -6.26 -1.48 8.37
N LEU A 307 -6.31 -2.12 7.19
CA LEU A 307 -7.17 -3.28 6.99
C LEU A 307 -6.79 -4.46 7.90
N SER A 308 -5.50 -4.79 8.03
CA SER A 308 -5.05 -5.87 8.91
C SER A 308 -5.38 -5.57 10.36
N ILE A 309 -5.12 -4.34 10.81
CA ILE A 309 -5.44 -3.87 12.16
C ILE A 309 -6.96 -3.96 12.41
N ALA A 310 -7.77 -3.51 11.44
CA ALA A 310 -9.22 -3.60 11.55
C ALA A 310 -9.70 -5.05 11.67
N ASP A 311 -9.17 -5.96 10.84
CA ASP A 311 -9.53 -7.38 10.86
C ASP A 311 -9.13 -8.04 12.20
N GLU A 312 -7.98 -7.67 12.77
CA GLU A 312 -7.52 -8.13 14.11
C GLU A 312 -8.38 -7.57 15.25
N MET A 313 -8.99 -6.40 15.08
CA MET A 313 -9.88 -5.73 16.05
C MET A 313 -11.37 -6.06 15.85
N GLY A 314 -11.71 -7.16 15.19
CA GLY A 314 -13.10 -7.58 14.98
C GLY A 314 -13.79 -6.90 13.80
N GLY A 315 -13.01 -6.46 12.81
CA GLY A 315 -13.47 -5.91 11.53
C GLY A 315 -13.63 -4.38 11.48
N LYS A 316 -13.22 -3.65 12.52
CA LYS A 316 -13.34 -2.18 12.59
C LYS A 316 -12.13 -1.55 13.28
N LEU A 317 -11.68 -0.40 12.76
CA LEU A 317 -10.69 0.41 13.46
C LEU A 317 -11.27 1.05 14.72
N PRO A 318 -10.45 1.28 15.76
CA PRO A 318 -10.91 1.89 17.00
C PRO A 318 -11.31 3.36 16.75
N ASN A 319 -10.43 4.14 16.12
CA ASN A 319 -10.74 5.49 15.64
C ASN A 319 -11.06 5.50 14.14
N ARG A 320 -11.91 6.45 13.72
CA ARG A 320 -12.19 6.68 12.30
C ARG A 320 -10.99 7.36 11.65
N VAL A 321 -10.52 6.82 10.54
CA VAL A 321 -9.42 7.40 9.75
C VAL A 321 -9.99 8.03 8.48
N MET A 322 -9.54 9.24 8.16
CA MET A 322 -9.92 9.96 6.95
C MET A 322 -8.70 10.24 6.08
N PHE A 323 -8.75 9.81 4.83
CA PHE A 323 -7.75 10.10 3.81
C PHE A 323 -8.19 11.30 2.99
N PHE A 324 -7.40 12.38 3.05
CA PHE A 324 -7.55 13.55 2.20
C PHE A 324 -6.56 13.46 1.05
N LEU A 325 -7.04 13.01 -0.10
CA LEU A 325 -6.21 12.78 -1.27
C LEU A 325 -6.31 13.99 -2.19
N ASP A 326 -5.46 14.98 -1.91
CA ASP A 326 -5.29 16.13 -2.80
C ASP A 326 -4.74 15.68 -4.16
N GLU A 327 -5.19 16.33 -5.23
CA GLU A 327 -4.79 16.04 -6.61
C GLU A 327 -4.87 14.55 -7.00
N PHE A 328 -5.87 13.83 -6.50
CA PHE A 328 -6.03 12.38 -6.72
C PHE A 328 -6.04 11.97 -8.20
N GLY A 329 -6.50 12.86 -9.09
CA GLY A 329 -6.49 12.64 -10.53
C GLY A 329 -5.10 12.76 -11.18
N THR A 330 -4.13 13.38 -10.52
CA THR A 330 -2.74 13.48 -11.01
C THR A 330 -1.83 12.38 -10.45
N LEU A 331 -2.21 11.81 -9.30
CA LEU A 331 -1.48 10.71 -8.69
C LEU A 331 -1.51 9.48 -9.62
N PRO A 332 -0.38 8.75 -9.75
CA PRO A 332 -0.38 7.45 -10.41
C PRO A 332 -1.46 6.54 -9.83
N ALA A 333 -2.12 5.78 -10.69
CA ALA A 333 -3.25 4.95 -10.32
C ALA A 333 -2.91 4.05 -9.12
N ILE A 334 -3.67 4.22 -8.02
CA ILE A 334 -3.53 3.38 -6.85
C ILE A 334 -4.16 2.04 -7.18
N GLN A 335 -3.36 0.98 -7.16
CA GLN A 335 -3.86 -0.34 -7.51
C GLN A 335 -4.99 -0.78 -6.56
N SER A 336 -6.11 -1.18 -7.16
CA SER A 336 -7.35 -1.56 -6.46
C SER A 336 -8.02 -0.42 -5.69
N ALA A 337 -7.88 0.81 -6.17
CA ALA A 337 -8.60 1.96 -5.64
C ALA A 337 -10.12 1.72 -5.61
N GLU A 338 -10.69 1.06 -6.63
CA GLU A 338 -12.12 0.77 -6.72
C GLU A 338 -12.61 -0.04 -5.50
N MET A 339 -11.84 -1.05 -5.10
CA MET A 339 -12.10 -1.84 -3.90
C MET A 339 -11.86 -1.05 -2.62
N MET A 340 -10.86 -0.17 -2.63
CA MET A 340 -10.58 0.73 -1.51
C MET A 340 -11.80 1.64 -1.25
N PHE A 341 -12.37 2.27 -2.26
CA PHE A 341 -13.57 3.10 -2.09
C PHE A 341 -14.81 2.28 -1.66
N SER A 342 -14.95 1.06 -2.17
CA SER A 342 -16.12 0.20 -1.90
C SER A 342 -16.11 -0.43 -0.49
N ALA A 343 -14.96 -0.93 -0.02
CA ALA A 343 -14.89 -1.78 1.18
C ALA A 343 -14.49 -1.05 2.48
N SER A 344 -14.11 0.23 2.39
CA SER A 344 -13.51 0.97 3.51
C SER A 344 -14.50 1.42 4.57
N ARG A 345 -15.75 1.67 4.17
CA ARG A 345 -16.80 2.18 5.07
C ARG A 345 -17.01 1.26 6.27
N SER A 346 -17.08 -0.05 6.05
CA SER A 346 -17.34 -1.03 7.11
C SER A 346 -16.25 -1.05 8.17
N ARG A 347 -15.03 -0.66 7.81
CA ARG A 347 -13.82 -0.63 8.66
C ARG A 347 -13.57 0.72 9.33
N ARG A 348 -14.50 1.69 9.19
CA ARG A 348 -14.36 3.09 9.66
C ARG A 348 -13.21 3.86 8.99
N ILE A 349 -12.93 3.54 7.72
CA ILE A 349 -12.01 4.31 6.87
C ILE A 349 -12.86 5.11 5.88
N SER A 350 -12.49 6.36 5.64
CA SER A 350 -13.18 7.26 4.69
C SER A 350 -12.19 7.97 3.78
N PHE A 351 -12.58 8.18 2.53
CA PHE A 351 -11.78 8.86 1.52
C PHE A 351 -12.47 10.14 1.08
N VAL A 352 -11.68 11.19 0.92
CA VAL A 352 -12.08 12.46 0.31
C VAL A 352 -11.09 12.72 -0.82
N PRO A 353 -11.34 12.15 -2.01
CA PRO A 353 -10.55 12.42 -3.20
C PRO A 353 -10.88 13.81 -3.72
N ILE A 354 -9.85 14.61 -3.99
CA ILE A 354 -9.99 15.93 -4.57
C ILE A 354 -9.38 15.88 -5.97
N ILE A 355 -10.18 16.25 -6.97
CA ILE A 355 -9.80 16.19 -8.39
C ILE A 355 -10.13 17.52 -9.07
N GLN A 356 -9.31 17.90 -10.05
CA GLN A 356 -9.58 19.07 -10.89
C GLN A 356 -10.50 18.73 -12.08
N SER A 357 -10.38 17.51 -12.62
CA SER A 357 -11.12 17.06 -13.80
C SER A 357 -11.49 15.58 -13.74
N LEU A 358 -12.72 15.25 -14.15
CA LEU A 358 -13.17 13.87 -14.30
C LEU A 358 -12.35 13.13 -15.38
N ALA A 359 -11.89 13.83 -16.41
CA ALA A 359 -11.10 13.22 -17.48
C ALA A 359 -9.72 12.73 -16.99
N GLN A 360 -9.14 13.37 -15.96
CA GLN A 360 -7.90 12.89 -15.34
C GLN A 360 -8.14 11.58 -14.58
N LEU A 361 -9.29 11.48 -13.90
CA LEU A 361 -9.69 10.26 -13.21
C LEU A 361 -9.92 9.10 -14.19
N GLU A 362 -10.66 9.35 -15.29
CA GLU A 362 -10.90 8.37 -16.36
C GLU A 362 -9.60 7.93 -17.05
N LYS A 363 -8.65 8.84 -17.23
CA LYS A 363 -7.33 8.51 -17.79
C LYS A 363 -6.57 7.49 -16.93
N ASN A 364 -6.65 7.63 -15.60
CA ASN A 364 -5.86 6.81 -14.69
C ASN A 364 -6.53 5.47 -14.34
N TYR A 365 -7.86 5.44 -14.22
CA TYR A 365 -8.61 4.24 -13.78
C TYR A 365 -9.50 3.63 -14.87
N GLY A 366 -9.45 4.18 -16.09
CA GLY A 366 -10.42 3.86 -17.13
C GLY A 366 -11.81 4.41 -16.80
N LYS A 367 -12.73 4.29 -17.76
CA LYS A 367 -14.11 4.77 -17.58
C LYS A 367 -14.86 3.99 -16.50
N GLU A 368 -14.79 2.66 -16.55
CA GLU A 368 -15.46 1.79 -15.58
C GLU A 368 -14.94 2.01 -14.15
N GLY A 369 -13.61 2.11 -13.98
CA GLY A 369 -13.01 2.36 -12.66
C GLY A 369 -13.35 3.74 -12.12
N ALA A 370 -13.33 4.78 -12.96
CA ALA A 370 -13.74 6.13 -12.57
C ALA A 370 -15.22 6.18 -12.13
N ASP A 371 -16.12 5.55 -12.88
CA ASP A 371 -17.55 5.47 -12.53
C ASP A 371 -17.74 4.77 -11.17
N ILE A 372 -17.04 3.65 -10.92
CA ILE A 372 -17.09 2.95 -9.61
C ILE A 372 -16.61 3.86 -8.47
N ILE A 373 -15.53 4.61 -8.65
CA ILE A 373 -14.99 5.51 -7.62
C ILE A 373 -16.00 6.63 -7.32
N ILE A 374 -16.57 7.26 -8.35
CA ILE A 374 -17.54 8.35 -8.22
C ILE A 374 -18.83 7.84 -7.56
N ASP A 375 -19.34 6.68 -7.97
CA ASP A 375 -20.59 6.10 -7.44
C ASP A 375 -20.48 5.73 -5.95
N ASN A 376 -19.28 5.36 -5.48
CA ASN A 376 -19.03 5.11 -4.07
C ASN A 376 -18.89 6.39 -3.22
N CYS A 377 -18.72 7.56 -3.85
CA CYS A 377 -18.67 8.85 -3.17
C CYS A 377 -20.08 9.34 -2.82
N GLN A 378 -20.48 9.22 -1.55
CA GLN A 378 -21.83 9.60 -1.10
C GLN A 378 -22.09 11.09 -1.04
N VAL A 379 -21.03 11.89 -0.96
CA VAL A 379 -21.08 13.35 -0.91
C VAL A 379 -20.14 13.86 -1.98
N CYS A 380 -20.68 14.61 -2.94
CA CYS A 380 -19.90 15.24 -3.99
C CYS A 380 -20.05 16.75 -3.89
N ILE A 381 -18.93 17.45 -4.00
CA ILE A 381 -18.86 18.90 -3.90
C ILE A 381 -18.26 19.40 -5.20
N TYR A 382 -19.03 20.22 -5.91
CA TYR A 382 -18.63 20.76 -7.19
C TYR A 382 -18.47 22.28 -7.11
N GLY A 383 -17.38 22.78 -7.67
CA GLY A 383 -17.10 24.21 -7.80
C GLY A 383 -15.99 24.46 -8.82
N GLY A 384 -15.87 25.70 -9.28
CA GLY A 384 -14.76 26.12 -10.15
C GLY A 384 -14.70 25.38 -11.49
N PHE A 385 -15.74 25.50 -12.33
CA PHE A 385 -15.77 24.84 -13.64
C PHE A 385 -14.93 25.57 -14.68
N ALA A 386 -14.08 24.83 -15.40
CA ALA A 386 -13.43 25.34 -16.60
C ALA A 386 -14.45 25.60 -17.74
N PRO A 387 -14.17 26.50 -18.70
CA PRO A 387 -15.09 26.82 -19.80
C PRO A 387 -15.57 25.60 -20.61
N ASN A 388 -14.68 24.64 -20.81
CA ASN A 388 -14.92 23.40 -21.55
C ASN A 388 -15.08 22.18 -20.63
N SER A 389 -15.49 22.38 -19.38
CA SER A 389 -15.60 21.30 -18.40
C SER A 389 -16.80 20.38 -18.69
N GLU A 390 -16.53 19.11 -18.95
CA GLU A 390 -17.56 18.06 -19.02
C GLU A 390 -18.23 17.80 -17.66
N ALA A 391 -17.56 18.11 -16.54
CA ALA A 391 -18.13 17.96 -15.21
C ALA A 391 -19.39 18.83 -15.02
N ALA A 392 -19.49 19.97 -15.71
CA ALA A 392 -20.69 20.80 -15.71
C ALA A 392 -21.88 20.11 -16.41
N ASN A 393 -21.62 19.37 -17.50
CA ASN A 393 -22.64 18.60 -18.22
C ASN A 393 -23.14 17.44 -17.36
N VAL A 394 -22.21 16.72 -16.73
CA VAL A 394 -22.54 15.62 -15.80
C VAL A 394 -23.37 16.15 -14.63
N LEU A 395 -22.93 17.23 -13.97
CA LEU A 395 -23.65 17.81 -12.84
C LEU A 395 -25.03 18.32 -13.22
N SER A 396 -25.19 18.98 -14.37
CA SER A 396 -26.50 19.45 -14.85
C SER A 396 -27.49 18.29 -14.98
N LYS A 397 -27.04 17.13 -15.51
CA LYS A 397 -27.84 15.91 -15.57
C LYS A 397 -28.15 15.36 -14.17
N THR A 398 -27.16 15.34 -13.26
CA THR A 398 -27.34 14.87 -11.87
C THR A 398 -28.34 15.73 -11.08
N LEU A 399 -28.38 17.04 -11.32
CA LEU A 399 -29.34 17.95 -10.68
C LEU A 399 -30.78 17.73 -11.18
N GLY A 400 -30.93 17.16 -12.37
CA GLY A 400 -32.21 16.90 -13.01
C GLY A 400 -32.92 18.15 -13.54
N ASP A 401 -34.18 17.97 -13.93
CA ASP A 401 -34.99 19.00 -14.56
C ASP A 401 -36.02 19.57 -13.59
N ARG A 402 -36.41 20.83 -13.84
CA ARG A 402 -37.57 21.48 -13.25
C ARG A 402 -38.59 21.82 -14.32
N THR A 403 -39.86 21.78 -13.96
CA THR A 403 -40.93 22.28 -14.82
C THR A 403 -40.96 23.80 -14.74
N VAL A 404 -40.88 24.46 -15.90
CA VAL A 404 -41.05 25.91 -16.05
C VAL A 404 -42.29 26.21 -16.87
N MET A 405 -43.02 27.26 -16.49
CA MET A 405 -44.15 27.74 -17.27
C MET A 405 -43.63 28.69 -18.34
N THR A 406 -43.81 28.32 -19.59
CA THR A 406 -43.47 29.12 -20.77
C THR A 406 -44.74 29.72 -21.33
N GLY A 407 -44.73 31.02 -21.63
CA GLY A 407 -45.88 31.71 -22.19
C GLY A 407 -45.53 32.47 -23.45
N SER A 408 -46.43 32.46 -24.43
CA SER A 408 -46.38 33.37 -25.59
C SER A 408 -47.51 34.38 -25.48
N ILE A 409 -47.15 35.66 -25.58
CA ILE A 409 -48.09 36.78 -25.58
C ILE A 409 -48.11 37.34 -26.99
N SER A 410 -49.22 37.13 -27.69
CA SER A 410 -49.45 37.75 -28.99
C SER A 410 -50.14 39.09 -28.78
N GLN A 411 -49.51 40.18 -29.23
CA GLN A 411 -50.14 41.51 -29.26
C GLN A 411 -50.71 41.78 -30.65
N GLY A 412 -51.94 41.28 -30.87
CA GLY A 412 -52.80 41.66 -32.00
C GLY A 412 -53.97 42.53 -31.55
N ARG A 413 -54.99 42.67 -32.40
CA ARG A 413 -56.24 43.40 -32.08
C ARG A 413 -56.98 42.77 -30.87
N ASP A 414 -56.85 41.46 -30.70
CA ASP A 414 -57.21 40.70 -29.51
C ASP A 414 -55.95 40.16 -28.80
N LYS A 415 -55.87 40.36 -27.48
CA LYS A 415 -54.74 39.86 -26.67
C LYS A 415 -54.98 38.39 -26.32
N SER A 416 -54.22 37.49 -26.92
CA SER A 416 -54.21 36.06 -26.56
C SER A 416 -52.96 35.71 -25.75
N LYS A 417 -53.15 34.95 -24.66
CA LYS A 417 -52.08 34.39 -23.83
C LYS A 417 -52.15 32.87 -23.90
N SER A 418 -51.08 32.25 -24.39
CA SER A 418 -50.90 30.80 -24.32
C SER A 418 -49.85 30.49 -23.27
N LEU A 419 -50.16 29.61 -22.31
CA LEU A 419 -49.26 29.15 -21.25
C LEU A 419 -49.07 27.63 -21.40
N GLN A 420 -47.83 27.17 -21.40
CA GLN A 420 -47.45 25.76 -21.52
C GLN A 420 -46.41 25.42 -20.45
N MET A 421 -46.44 24.18 -19.95
CA MET A 421 -45.41 23.68 -19.04
C MET A 421 -44.32 22.96 -19.84
N THR A 422 -43.07 23.32 -19.62
CA THR A 422 -41.91 22.73 -20.31
C THR A 422 -40.86 22.29 -19.29
N GLY A 423 -40.17 21.17 -19.53
CA GLY A 423 -39.03 20.76 -18.71
C GLY A 423 -37.79 21.58 -19.06
N ARG A 424 -37.08 22.07 -18.04
CA ARG A 424 -35.79 22.77 -18.19
C ARG A 424 -34.83 22.24 -17.12
N PRO A 425 -33.54 22.00 -17.44
CA PRO A 425 -32.52 21.68 -16.43
C PRO A 425 -32.58 22.64 -15.24
N LEU A 426 -32.43 22.10 -14.03
CA LEU A 426 -32.48 22.90 -12.81
C LEU A 426 -31.44 24.04 -12.87
N MET A 427 -30.24 23.70 -13.33
CA MET A 427 -29.22 24.63 -13.80
C MET A 427 -28.65 24.11 -15.12
N THR A 428 -28.51 24.98 -16.12
CA THR A 428 -27.85 24.62 -17.39
C THR A 428 -26.33 24.53 -17.19
N PRO A 429 -25.59 23.78 -18.04
CA PRO A 429 -24.14 23.74 -17.97
C PRO A 429 -23.49 25.14 -18.03
N ASP A 430 -24.06 26.05 -18.82
CA ASP A 430 -23.57 27.43 -18.91
C ASP A 430 -23.80 28.22 -17.61
N GLU A 431 -24.95 28.04 -16.96
CA GLU A 431 -25.22 28.64 -15.65
C GLU A 431 -24.27 28.10 -14.56
N LEU A 432 -23.89 26.81 -14.67
CA LEU A 432 -22.89 26.20 -13.78
C LEU A 432 -21.49 26.77 -14.00
N LYS A 433 -21.10 27.00 -15.25
CA LYS A 433 -19.79 27.56 -15.62
C LYS A 433 -19.62 29.03 -15.22
N ILE A 434 -20.71 29.80 -15.19
CA ILE A 434 -20.70 31.23 -14.80
C ILE A 434 -20.90 31.40 -13.29
N MET A 435 -20.96 30.32 -12.50
CA MET A 435 -21.13 30.44 -11.06
C MET A 435 -20.03 31.30 -10.42
N PRO A 436 -20.41 32.22 -9.51
CA PRO A 436 -19.43 33.04 -8.81
C PRO A 436 -18.38 32.20 -8.09
N LYS A 437 -17.17 32.76 -7.95
CA LYS A 437 -16.15 32.19 -7.08
C LYS A 437 -16.71 31.99 -5.66
N ASP A 438 -16.20 30.99 -4.96
CA ASP A 438 -16.60 30.58 -3.60
C ASP A 438 -18.02 29.98 -3.47
N THR A 439 -18.73 29.79 -4.59
CA THR A 439 -20.02 29.12 -4.63
C THR A 439 -19.86 27.66 -5.06
N PHE A 440 -20.44 26.75 -4.27
CA PHE A 440 -20.34 25.31 -4.47
C PHE A 440 -21.73 24.67 -4.51
N ILE A 441 -21.81 23.57 -5.25
CA ILE A 441 -22.98 22.69 -5.26
C ILE A 441 -22.60 21.42 -4.52
N VAL A 442 -23.35 21.12 -3.47
CA VAL A 442 -23.19 19.92 -2.66
C VAL A 442 -24.32 18.96 -3.00
N THR A 443 -23.98 17.78 -3.48
CA THR A 443 -24.91 16.67 -3.65
C THR A 443 -24.62 15.61 -2.60
N ARG A 444 -25.67 14.99 -2.06
CA ARG A 444 -25.56 13.86 -1.14
C ARG A 444 -26.65 12.85 -1.44
N THR A 445 -26.31 11.57 -1.37
CA THR A 445 -27.28 10.49 -1.57
C THR A 445 -28.47 10.62 -0.62
N GLY A 446 -29.69 10.55 -1.18
CA GLY A 446 -30.95 10.58 -0.42
C GLY A 446 -31.43 11.97 -0.01
N VAL A 447 -30.75 13.05 -0.40
CA VAL A 447 -31.18 14.43 -0.11
C VAL A 447 -31.13 15.31 -1.35
N LYS A 448 -31.89 16.43 -1.32
CA LYS A 448 -31.87 17.41 -2.40
C LYS A 448 -30.50 18.13 -2.46
N PRO A 449 -30.02 18.47 -3.66
CA PRO A 449 -28.77 19.23 -3.81
C PRO A 449 -28.89 20.60 -3.15
N MET A 450 -27.77 21.08 -2.60
CA MET A 450 -27.67 22.37 -1.93
C MET A 450 -26.64 23.25 -2.64
N LYS A 451 -27.03 24.47 -2.99
CA LYS A 451 -26.10 25.52 -3.41
C LYS A 451 -25.69 26.32 -2.18
N THR A 452 -24.40 26.37 -1.89
CA THR A 452 -23.86 27.04 -0.69
C THR A 452 -22.60 27.85 -1.03
N LYS A 453 -22.24 28.77 -0.13
CA LYS A 453 -20.95 29.46 -0.17
C LYS A 453 -20.02 28.86 0.88
N LEU A 454 -18.82 28.49 0.48
CA LEU A 454 -17.80 28.00 1.40
C LEU A 454 -16.80 29.12 1.66
N LYS A 455 -16.58 29.46 2.94
CA LYS A 455 -15.61 30.49 3.35
C LYS A 455 -14.19 29.98 3.16
N LEU A 456 -13.28 30.86 2.77
CA LEU A 456 -11.85 30.54 2.66
C LEU A 456 -11.21 30.46 4.05
N PHE A 457 -10.24 29.56 4.26
CA PHE A 457 -9.72 29.25 5.60
C PHE A 457 -9.16 30.44 6.39
N PHE A 458 -8.62 31.47 5.72
CA PHE A 458 -8.11 32.69 6.37
C PHE A 458 -9.23 33.56 6.96
N GLU A 459 -10.47 33.40 6.51
CA GLU A 459 -11.64 34.09 7.07
C GLU A 459 -12.19 33.39 8.32
N TRP A 460 -11.57 32.28 8.74
CA TRP A 460 -12.05 31.44 9.83
C TRP A 460 -11.46 31.83 11.18
N GLY A 461 -10.53 32.79 11.21
CA GLY A 461 -9.83 33.19 12.42
C GLY A 461 -8.86 32.14 12.95
N ILE A 462 -8.38 31.22 12.09
CA ILE A 462 -7.33 30.27 12.46
C ILE A 462 -6.00 31.03 12.49
N GLU A 463 -5.45 31.20 13.68
CA GLU A 463 -4.11 31.74 13.89
C GLU A 463 -3.10 30.59 13.78
N LEU A 464 -2.29 30.61 12.74
CA LEU A 464 -1.14 29.72 12.63
C LEU A 464 0.01 30.34 13.45
N ASN A 465 0.60 29.56 14.35
CA ASN A 465 1.75 29.95 15.16
C ASN A 465 3.01 30.17 14.28
N GLU A 466 4.19 30.12 14.88
CA GLU A 466 5.49 30.27 14.24
C GLU A 466 5.61 29.49 12.91
N THR A 467 6.29 30.10 11.94
CA THR A 467 6.58 29.46 10.66
C THR A 467 7.38 28.19 10.90
N TYR A 468 6.87 27.06 10.41
CA TYR A 468 7.56 25.77 10.48
C TYR A 468 8.94 25.86 9.78
N PRO A 469 10.05 25.70 10.52
CA PRO A 469 11.38 25.68 9.91
C PRO A 469 11.55 24.37 9.14
N MET A 470 11.76 24.44 7.83
CA MET A 470 12.07 23.24 7.05
C MET A 470 13.38 22.64 7.55
N ARG A 471 13.34 21.38 7.96
CA ARG A 471 14.54 20.64 8.39
C ARG A 471 15.48 20.50 7.20
N GLN A 472 16.76 20.79 7.40
CA GLN A 472 17.78 20.47 6.41
C GLN A 472 17.91 18.95 6.30
N ALA A 473 17.87 18.42 5.08
CA ALA A 473 18.09 17.01 4.81
C ALA A 473 19.54 16.66 5.20
N VAL A 474 19.72 15.98 6.34
CA VAL A 474 21.02 15.46 6.75
C VAL A 474 21.23 14.15 6.01
N VAL A 475 22.28 14.09 5.19
CA VAL A 475 22.66 12.86 4.48
C VAL A 475 23.18 11.85 5.50
N ARG A 476 22.47 10.74 5.67
CA ARG A 476 22.84 9.61 6.51
C ARG A 476 23.50 8.53 5.67
N LYS A 477 24.41 7.76 6.28
CA LYS A 477 25.09 6.65 5.60
C LYS A 477 24.12 5.46 5.43
N VAL A 478 23.88 5.08 4.18
CA VAL A 478 23.04 3.92 3.82
C VAL A 478 23.89 2.65 3.74
N HIS A 479 23.33 1.54 4.21
CA HIS A 479 23.95 0.21 4.16
C HIS A 479 23.14 -0.66 3.21
N TYR A 480 23.79 -1.44 2.36
CA TYR A 480 23.10 -2.23 1.32
C TYR A 480 23.36 -3.72 1.50
N ALA A 481 22.34 -4.52 1.23
CA ALA A 481 22.51 -5.97 1.19
C ALA A 481 23.54 -6.36 0.11
N ASN A 482 24.49 -7.20 0.48
CA ASN A 482 25.53 -7.70 -0.41
C ASN A 482 25.20 -9.12 -0.88
N LYS A 483 25.30 -9.35 -2.19
CA LYS A 483 25.12 -10.67 -2.80
C LYS A 483 25.91 -11.78 -2.10
N LYS A 484 27.19 -11.55 -1.78
CA LYS A 484 28.06 -12.56 -1.13
C LYS A 484 27.54 -12.94 0.25
N THR A 485 27.10 -11.95 1.03
CA THR A 485 26.56 -12.17 2.38
C THR A 485 25.25 -12.94 2.34
N ILE A 486 24.38 -12.66 1.37
CA ILE A 486 23.15 -13.43 1.14
C ILE A 486 23.47 -14.87 0.74
N GLU A 487 24.41 -15.05 -0.18
CA GLU A 487 24.88 -16.36 -0.62
C GLU A 487 25.42 -17.22 0.53
N GLU A 488 26.21 -16.63 1.43
CA GLU A 488 26.71 -17.26 2.65
C GLU A 488 25.59 -17.58 3.63
N ALA A 489 24.61 -16.68 3.80
CA ALA A 489 23.45 -16.90 4.65
C ALA A 489 22.58 -18.07 4.15
N ILE A 490 22.35 -18.16 2.83
CA ILE A 490 21.65 -19.28 2.19
C ILE A 490 22.42 -20.59 2.45
N ALA A 491 23.73 -20.58 2.20
CA ALA A 491 24.57 -21.76 2.40
C ALA A 491 24.56 -22.23 3.86
N LYS A 492 24.63 -21.29 4.81
CA LYS A 492 24.56 -21.59 6.25
C LYS A 492 23.19 -22.10 6.69
N LYS A 493 22.09 -21.60 6.11
CA LYS A 493 20.73 -22.04 6.45
C LYS A 493 20.42 -23.46 5.96
N TYR A 494 20.85 -23.81 4.75
CA TYR A 494 20.55 -25.11 4.13
C TYR A 494 21.70 -26.11 4.18
N GLY A 495 22.83 -25.77 4.80
CA GLY A 495 23.99 -26.65 4.89
C GLY A 495 24.67 -26.95 3.55
N LEU A 496 24.63 -26.00 2.61
CA LEU A 496 25.27 -26.16 1.30
C LEU A 496 26.77 -25.88 1.39
N PRO A 497 27.64 -26.64 0.69
CA PRO A 497 29.06 -26.36 0.66
C PRO A 497 29.32 -24.97 0.04
N GLN A 498 30.25 -24.22 0.64
CA GLN A 498 30.60 -22.84 0.24
C GLN A 498 31.17 -22.71 -1.19
N ASN A 499 31.38 -23.83 -1.91
CA ASN A 499 31.96 -23.87 -3.24
C ASN A 499 31.13 -24.75 -4.21
N PRO A 500 30.61 -24.20 -5.32
CA PRO A 500 29.92 -24.97 -6.37
C PRO A 500 30.82 -25.97 -7.13
N LEU A 501 32.14 -25.86 -6.98
CA LEU A 501 33.13 -26.66 -7.72
C LEU A 501 33.42 -28.06 -7.12
N GLN A 502 32.71 -28.44 -6.05
CA GLN A 502 32.84 -29.77 -5.44
C GLN A 502 31.47 -30.41 -5.18
N GLN A 503 30.65 -30.55 -6.22
CA GLN A 503 29.69 -31.66 -6.24
C GLN A 503 30.35 -32.85 -6.92
N PRO A 504 30.35 -34.06 -6.32
CA PRO A 504 30.77 -35.24 -7.04
C PRO A 504 29.79 -35.41 -8.21
N VAL A 505 30.31 -35.29 -9.43
CA VAL A 505 29.58 -35.58 -10.66
C VAL A 505 28.99 -36.98 -10.51
N LYS A 506 27.68 -37.08 -10.32
CA LYS A 506 26.96 -38.34 -10.52
C LYS A 506 27.11 -38.67 -12.00
N ARG A 507 28.10 -39.51 -12.33
CA ARG A 507 28.18 -40.13 -13.65
C ARG A 507 26.85 -40.84 -13.91
N PRO A 508 26.27 -40.75 -15.12
CA PRO A 508 25.17 -41.61 -15.49
C PRO A 508 25.58 -43.06 -15.26
N MET A 509 24.77 -43.84 -14.55
CA MET A 509 25.01 -45.28 -14.40
C MET A 509 25.14 -45.90 -15.80
N GLN A 510 26.31 -46.45 -16.09
CA GLN A 510 26.46 -47.34 -17.25
C GLN A 510 25.67 -48.62 -16.98
N GLU A 511 25.07 -49.17 -18.03
CA GLU A 511 24.13 -50.30 -18.00
C GLU A 511 24.73 -51.63 -17.49
N GLN A 512 25.97 -51.62 -17.00
CA GLN A 512 26.72 -52.76 -16.49
C GLN A 512 26.67 -52.91 -14.96
N ASP A 513 26.13 -51.94 -14.21
CA ASP A 513 26.03 -51.99 -12.74
C ASP A 513 24.60 -52.34 -12.25
N LYS A 514 23.95 -53.33 -12.87
CA LYS A 514 22.75 -53.96 -12.29
C LYS A 514 23.19 -55.20 -11.48
N PRO A 515 22.84 -55.31 -10.19
CA PRO A 515 23.12 -56.53 -9.44
C PRO A 515 22.32 -57.71 -10.02
N LEU A 516 23.05 -58.80 -10.33
CA LEU A 516 22.50 -60.08 -10.75
C LEU A 516 21.59 -60.64 -9.65
N CYS A 517 20.28 -60.52 -9.82
CA CYS A 517 19.32 -61.27 -9.01
C CYS A 517 19.05 -62.60 -9.72
N ASN A 518 19.74 -63.65 -9.28
CA ASN A 518 19.47 -65.03 -9.67
C ASN A 518 18.88 -65.78 -8.47
N ILE A 519 18.09 -66.80 -8.80
CA ILE A 519 17.40 -67.80 -7.94
C ILE A 519 15.97 -67.35 -7.59
N SER A 520 14.89 -68.05 -7.95
CA SER A 520 14.68 -69.48 -8.21
C SER A 520 13.53 -69.74 -9.20
N LYS A 521 13.76 -70.64 -10.16
CA LYS A 521 12.69 -71.41 -10.83
C LYS A 521 12.20 -72.50 -9.87
N THR A 522 10.89 -72.63 -9.72
CA THR A 522 10.27 -73.93 -9.40
C THR A 522 8.90 -74.05 -10.07
N MET A 523 8.88 -74.94 -11.05
CA MET A 523 7.82 -75.62 -11.80
C MET A 523 6.33 -75.45 -11.46
N LYS A 524 5.56 -75.42 -12.56
CA LYS A 524 4.23 -76.01 -12.89
C LYS A 524 3.39 -74.92 -13.56
N GLY A 525 3.07 -74.95 -14.86
CA GLY A 525 2.55 -76.05 -15.67
C GLY A 525 1.05 -75.81 -15.86
N VAL A 526 0.59 -75.80 -17.14
CA VAL A 526 -0.83 -75.80 -17.59
C VAL A 526 -1.47 -74.37 -17.51
N GLU A 527 -2.12 -73.73 -18.50
CA GLU A 527 -2.94 -74.16 -19.64
C GLU A 527 -3.16 -73.03 -20.69
N LYS A 528 -3.29 -73.46 -21.95
CA LYS A 528 -4.02 -72.95 -23.14
C LYS A 528 -4.78 -71.59 -23.17
N SER A 529 -4.49 -70.84 -24.26
CA SER A 529 -5.36 -70.37 -25.38
C SER A 529 -6.50 -69.31 -25.24
N TYR A 530 -6.56 -68.45 -26.29
CA TYR A 530 -7.63 -67.52 -26.76
C TYR A 530 -7.91 -66.32 -25.84
N ASP A 531 -8.05 -65.06 -26.28
CA ASP A 531 -8.23 -64.38 -27.58
C ASP A 531 -7.37 -63.11 -27.70
#